data_AF-A0A409WH25-F1
#
_entry.id   AF-A0A409WH25-F1
#
_cell.length_a   1.000
_cell.length_b   1.000
_cell.length_c   1.000
_cell.angle_alpha   90.00
_cell.angle_beta   90.00
_cell.angle_gamma   90.00
#
_symmetry.space_group_name_H-M   'P 1'
#
loop_
_entity.id
_entity.type
_entity.pdbx_description
1 polymer ?
#
loop_
_entity_poly.entity_id
_entity_poly.type
_entity_poly.pdbx_seq_one_letter_code
_entity_poly.pdbx_strand_id
1 'polypeptide(L)'
;MWSANGQTERESTFKPSNSDYSLRKSPETPTVLGPESLENTYRIPYTAMSLSTTFYNTFFKRNSVFVGTVFAGAFAFGIGFDIGVTKFYDTWNKGKQWKDIRHKYVTEE
;
A
#
# COMPACT_ATOMS: atom_id res chain seq x y z
N MET A 1 27.54 3.01 -62.09
CA MET A 1 28.54 1.93 -62.19
C MET A 1 29.20 1.76 -60.80
N TRP A 2 29.07 0.57 -60.19
CA TRP A 2 29.98 -0.15 -59.26
C TRP A 2 30.66 0.60 -58.08
N SER A 3 30.80 0.14 -56.83
CA SER A 3 30.19 -0.83 -55.89
C SER A 3 30.90 -0.64 -54.53
N ALA A 4 30.31 -1.20 -53.47
CA ALA A 4 30.62 -1.20 -52.05
C ALA A 4 32.09 -1.42 -51.61
N ASN A 5 32.42 -0.91 -50.42
CA ASN A 5 33.16 -1.66 -49.40
C ASN A 5 33.04 -1.00 -48.02
N GLY A 6 32.19 -1.59 -47.18
CA GLY A 6 32.12 -1.34 -45.75
C GLY A 6 31.56 -2.60 -45.12
N GLN A 7 32.41 -3.61 -44.95
CA GLN A 7 32.03 -4.86 -44.32
C GLN A 7 31.64 -4.60 -42.87
N THR A 8 30.33 -4.61 -42.60
CA THR A 8 29.81 -4.89 -41.26
C THR A 8 30.06 -6.36 -40.97
N GLU A 9 30.94 -6.64 -40.01
CA GLU A 9 31.13 -7.96 -39.43
C GLU A 9 29.78 -8.52 -39.01
N ARG A 10 29.37 -9.63 -39.63
CA ARG A 10 28.20 -10.39 -39.18
C ARG A 10 28.68 -11.28 -38.03
N GLU A 11 28.29 -10.94 -36.81
CA GLU A 11 28.29 -11.89 -35.71
C GLU A 11 27.48 -13.13 -36.15
N SER A 12 28.15 -14.25 -36.38
CA SER A 12 27.47 -15.52 -36.63
C SER A 12 26.90 -16.01 -35.29
N THR A 13 25.69 -15.57 -34.97
CA THR A 13 24.93 -16.13 -33.85
C THR A 13 24.56 -17.55 -34.22
N PHE A 14 25.35 -18.52 -33.74
CA PHE A 14 25.02 -19.93 -33.79
C PHE A 14 23.70 -20.13 -33.03
N LYS A 15 22.61 -20.43 -33.76
CA LYS A 15 21.34 -20.84 -33.16
C LYS A 15 21.28 -22.37 -33.20
N PRO A 16 21.34 -23.08 -32.07
CA PRO A 16 21.18 -24.53 -32.08
C PRO A 16 19.77 -24.90 -32.57
N SER A 17 19.69 -25.94 -33.39
CA SER A 17 18.44 -26.53 -33.89
C SER A 17 17.72 -27.25 -32.75
N ASN A 18 16.45 -26.91 -32.52
CA ASN A 18 15.61 -27.48 -31.45
C ASN A 18 15.17 -28.95 -31.68
N SER A 19 15.75 -29.65 -32.66
CA SER A 19 15.26 -30.96 -33.12
C SER A 19 15.84 -32.18 -32.38
N ASP A 20 16.90 -32.02 -31.56
CA ASP A 20 17.59 -33.17 -30.95
C ASP A 20 17.08 -33.57 -29.55
N TYR A 21 16.06 -32.89 -29.02
CA TYR A 21 15.61 -33.08 -27.63
C TYR A 21 14.53 -34.14 -27.44
N SER A 22 13.93 -34.70 -28.50
CA SER A 22 12.73 -35.54 -28.39
C SER A 22 12.96 -37.06 -28.29
N LEU A 23 14.21 -37.54 -28.32
CA LEU A 23 14.52 -38.99 -28.42
C LEU A 23 15.20 -39.63 -27.20
N ARG A 24 15.22 -38.98 -26.04
CA ARG A 24 15.63 -39.63 -24.77
C ARG A 24 14.45 -39.69 -23.82
N LYS A 25 13.75 -40.84 -23.78
CA LYS A 25 12.90 -41.15 -22.63
C LYS A 25 13.82 -41.38 -21.43
N SER A 26 13.70 -40.50 -20.44
CA SER A 26 14.44 -40.58 -19.19
C SER A 26 14.04 -41.87 -18.45
N PRO A 27 14.97 -42.66 -17.89
CA PRO A 27 14.61 -43.70 -16.94
C PRO A 27 13.90 -43.03 -15.75
N GLU A 28 12.77 -43.59 -15.33
CA GLU A 28 12.07 -43.14 -14.13
C GLU A 28 13.00 -43.41 -12.93
N THR A 29 13.69 -42.36 -12.49
CA THR A 29 14.50 -42.39 -11.26
C THR A 29 13.55 -42.60 -10.08
N PRO A 30 13.79 -43.58 -9.19
CA PRO A 30 13.06 -43.64 -7.94
C PRO A 30 13.27 -42.30 -7.23
N THR A 31 12.17 -41.67 -6.85
CA THR A 31 12.14 -40.34 -6.23
C THR A 31 12.91 -40.38 -4.90
N VAL A 32 14.23 -40.19 -4.96
CA VAL A 32 15.03 -39.86 -3.78
C VAL A 32 14.76 -38.39 -3.51
N LEU A 33 13.95 -38.12 -2.48
CA LEU A 33 13.70 -36.77 -1.98
C LEU A 33 15.03 -36.16 -1.54
N GLY A 34 15.63 -35.36 -2.42
CA GLY A 34 16.83 -34.59 -2.13
C GLY A 34 16.56 -33.47 -1.11
N PRO A 35 17.60 -32.94 -0.45
CA PRO A 35 17.48 -31.89 0.56
C PRO A 35 16.94 -30.55 0.00
N GLU A 36 16.84 -30.36 -1.32
CA GLU A 36 16.20 -29.18 -1.94
C GLU A 36 14.70 -29.06 -1.66
N SER A 37 14.03 -30.16 -1.30
CA SER A 37 12.59 -30.12 -0.97
C SER A 37 12.28 -29.41 0.36
N LEU A 38 13.30 -29.10 1.15
CA LEU A 38 13.15 -28.41 2.44
C LEU A 38 13.38 -26.89 2.35
N GLU A 39 14.00 -26.35 1.29
CA GLU A 39 14.31 -24.91 1.21
C GLU A 39 13.06 -24.03 1.03
N ASN A 40 12.00 -24.57 0.42
CA ASN A 40 10.73 -23.84 0.26
C ASN A 40 9.84 -23.86 1.52
N THR A 41 10.20 -24.63 2.55
CA THR A 41 9.38 -24.83 3.75
C THR A 41 9.75 -23.87 4.90
N TYR A 42 10.89 -23.17 4.82
CA TYR A 42 11.32 -22.17 5.80
C TYR A 42 10.95 -20.72 5.45
N ARG A 43 10.08 -20.49 4.46
CA ARG A 43 9.54 -19.16 4.18
C ARG A 43 8.46 -18.82 5.22
N ILE A 44 8.86 -18.46 6.43
CA ILE A 44 8.00 -18.12 7.59
C ILE A 44 6.83 -17.21 7.14
N PRO A 45 5.58 -17.72 7.04
CA PRO A 45 4.50 -16.94 6.45
C PRO A 45 3.44 -16.59 7.50
N TYR A 46 3.67 -15.53 8.28
CA TYR A 46 2.60 -14.64 8.73
C TYR A 46 3.21 -13.41 9.42
N THR A 47 3.80 -12.52 8.63
CA THR A 47 3.89 -11.13 9.11
C THR A 47 2.46 -10.63 9.21
N ALA A 48 1.91 -10.60 10.42
CA ALA A 48 0.64 -9.93 10.68
C ALA A 48 0.75 -8.53 10.07
N MET A 49 -0.12 -8.19 9.12
CA MET A 49 -0.09 -6.88 8.49
C MET A 49 -0.30 -5.85 9.59
N SER A 50 0.68 -4.96 9.76
CA SER A 50 0.55 -3.84 10.68
C SER A 50 -0.71 -3.05 10.33
N LEU A 51 -1.41 -2.56 11.35
CA LEU A 51 -2.58 -1.71 11.18
C LEU A 51 -2.24 -0.52 10.24
N SER A 52 -1.06 0.08 10.41
CA SER A 52 -0.57 1.16 9.55
C SER A 52 -0.43 0.76 8.08
N THR A 53 0.04 -0.47 7.82
CA THR A 53 0.13 -1.01 6.46
C THR A 53 -1.25 -1.15 5.82
N THR A 54 -2.24 -1.58 6.60
CA THR A 54 -3.63 -1.68 6.16
C THR A 54 -4.20 -0.29 5.85
N PHE A 55 -4.04 0.69 6.74
CA PHE A 55 -4.49 2.07 6.51
C PHE A 55 -3.85 2.68 5.27
N TYR A 56 -2.54 2.53 5.09
CA TYR A 56 -1.82 3.04 3.93
C TYR A 56 -2.36 2.45 2.63
N ASN A 57 -2.50 1.12 2.56
CA ASN A 57 -2.98 0.44 1.37
C ASN A 57 -4.43 0.81 1.01
N THR A 58 -5.27 1.07 2.00
CA THR A 58 -6.69 1.40 1.80
C THR A 58 -6.88 2.86 1.38
N PHE A 59 -6.24 3.80 2.05
CA PHE A 59 -6.57 5.22 1.92
C PHE A 59 -5.50 6.05 1.20
N PHE A 60 -4.23 5.70 1.34
CA PHE A 60 -3.11 6.57 0.95
C PHE A 60 -2.34 6.09 -0.28
N LYS A 61 -2.46 4.81 -0.66
CA LYS A 61 -1.72 4.23 -1.79
C LYS A 61 -2.24 4.67 -3.17
N ARG A 62 -3.54 4.95 -3.31
CA ARG A 62 -4.18 5.31 -4.58
C ARG A 62 -4.48 6.80 -4.62
N ASN A 63 -3.90 7.53 -5.57
CA ASN A 63 -4.04 8.99 -5.71
C ASN A 63 -5.51 9.46 -5.72
N SER A 64 -6.40 8.74 -6.43
CA SER A 64 -7.82 9.09 -6.51
C SER A 64 -8.57 8.91 -5.20
N VAL A 65 -8.16 7.93 -4.38
CA VAL A 65 -8.78 7.64 -3.07
C VAL A 65 -8.23 8.58 -2.00
N PHE A 66 -6.95 8.93 -2.09
CA PHE A 66 -6.27 9.79 -1.14
C PHE A 66 -6.96 11.13 -0.94
N VAL A 67 -7.17 11.89 -2.01
CA VAL A 67 -7.76 13.24 -1.93
C VAL A 67 -9.18 13.18 -1.37
N GLY A 68 -9.99 12.22 -1.84
CA GLY A 68 -11.35 12.02 -1.32
C GLY A 68 -11.36 11.67 0.17
N THR A 69 -10.42 10.83 0.61
CA THR A 69 -10.28 10.47 2.04
C THR A 69 -9.91 11.68 2.88
N VAL A 70 -9.00 12.52 2.40
CA VAL A 70 -8.59 13.74 3.12
C VAL A 70 -9.77 14.70 3.27
N PHE A 71 -10.55 14.94 2.20
CA PHE A 71 -11.71 15.83 2.29
C PHE A 71 -12.82 15.29 3.18
N ALA A 72 -13.16 14.00 3.05
CA ALA A 72 -14.14 13.36 3.91
C ALA A 72 -13.70 13.40 5.38
N GLY A 73 -12.43 13.10 5.63
CA GLY A 73 -11.81 13.17 6.96
C GLY A 73 -11.83 14.58 7.53
N ALA A 74 -11.45 15.59 6.74
CA ALA A 74 -11.45 16.99 7.17
C ALA A 74 -12.85 17.50 7.53
N PHE A 75 -13.87 17.15 6.73
CA PHE A 75 -15.25 17.53 7.00
C PHE A 75 -15.77 16.90 8.30
N ALA A 76 -15.62 15.59 8.44
CA ALA A 76 -16.05 14.89 9.65
C ALA A 76 -15.28 15.35 10.90
N PHE A 77 -13.96 15.54 10.76
CA PHE A 77 -13.11 16.06 11.83
C PHE A 77 -13.51 17.47 12.24
N GLY A 78 -13.80 18.37 11.30
CA GLY A 78 -14.21 19.74 11.60
C GLY A 78 -15.43 19.79 12.53
N ILE A 79 -16.47 18.99 12.23
CA ILE A 79 -17.68 18.91 13.07
C ILE A 79 -17.36 18.33 14.45
N GLY A 80 -16.66 17.19 14.49
CA GLY A 80 -16.34 16.51 15.75
C GLY A 80 -15.40 17.33 16.65
N PHE A 81 -14.42 18.00 16.05
CA PHE A 81 -13.44 18.84 16.74
C PHE A 81 -14.09 20.08 17.33
N ASP A 82 -14.95 20.78 16.58
CA ASP A 82 -15.68 21.95 17.09
C ASP A 82 -16.52 21.60 18.32
N ILE A 83 -17.32 20.53 18.23
CA ILE A 83 -18.15 20.06 19.35
C ILE A 83 -17.26 19.64 20.54
N GLY A 84 -16.21 18.87 20.26
CA GLY A 84 -15.34 18.31 21.30
C GLY A 84 -14.59 19.40 22.06
N VAL A 85 -13.95 20.32 21.33
CA VAL A 85 -13.17 21.41 21.92
C VAL A 85 -14.06 22.44 22.61
N THR A 86 -15.21 22.78 22.02
CA THR A 86 -16.17 23.68 22.68
C THR A 86 -16.64 23.09 24.00
N LYS A 87 -17.05 21.81 24.03
CA LYS A 87 -17.45 21.16 25.29
C LYS A 87 -16.33 21.10 26.32
N PHE A 88 -15.11 20.81 25.87
CA PHE A 88 -13.94 20.80 26.74
C PHE A 88 -13.72 22.19 27.36
N TYR A 89 -13.70 23.23 26.52
CA TYR A 89 -13.52 24.61 26.95
C TYR A 89 -14.63 25.06 27.91
N ASP A 90 -15.87 24.69 27.61
CA ASP A 90 -17.05 25.03 28.40
C ASP A 90 -16.98 24.43 29.79
N THR A 91 -16.57 23.16 29.88
CA THR A 91 -16.40 22.44 31.13
C THR A 91 -15.25 23.03 31.94
N TRP A 92 -14.14 23.34 31.28
CA TRP A 92 -12.96 23.89 31.94
C TRP A 92 -13.19 25.31 32.49
N ASN A 93 -13.98 26.12 31.81
CA ASN A 93 -14.26 27.51 32.18
C ASN A 93 -15.66 27.70 32.78
N LYS A 94 -16.25 26.64 33.34
CA LYS A 94 -17.58 26.68 33.94
C LYS A 94 -17.67 27.75 35.04
N GLY A 95 -18.72 28.55 35.00
CA GLY A 95 -18.99 29.63 35.95
C GLY A 95 -18.27 30.95 35.63
N LYS A 96 -17.38 30.98 34.64
CA LYS A 96 -16.70 32.19 34.17
C LYS A 96 -17.23 32.71 32.84
N GLN A 97 -17.93 31.87 32.09
CA GLN A 97 -18.39 32.24 30.75
C GLN A 97 -19.65 33.10 30.83
N TRP A 98 -19.80 34.00 29.86
CA TRP A 98 -20.98 34.86 29.77
C TRP A 98 -22.29 34.06 29.82
N LYS A 99 -22.37 32.94 29.08
CA LYS A 99 -23.54 32.05 29.10
C LYS A 99 -23.89 31.52 30.50
N ASP A 100 -22.92 31.39 31.40
CA ASP A 100 -23.14 30.92 32.77
C ASP A 100 -23.60 32.06 33.70
N ILE A 101 -23.15 33.30 33.48
CA ILE A 101 -23.39 34.44 34.39
C ILE A 101 -24.43 35.43 33.89
N ARG A 102 -24.84 35.37 32.62
CA ARG A 102 -25.73 36.35 31.97
C ARG A 102 -27.07 36.52 32.69
N HIS A 103 -27.56 35.46 33.32
CA HIS A 103 -28.83 35.47 34.08
C HIS A 103 -28.84 36.49 35.23
N LYS A 104 -27.67 36.96 35.68
CA LYS A 104 -27.55 37.98 36.73
C LYS A 104 -27.71 39.41 36.22
N TYR A 105 -27.63 39.62 34.91
CA TYR A 105 -27.48 40.94 34.31
C TYR A 105 -28.49 41.25 33.21
N VAL A 106 -29.18 40.23 32.69
CA VAL A 106 -30.23 40.41 31.68
C VAL A 106 -31.58 40.12 32.34
N THR A 107 -32.42 41.13 32.46
CA THR A 107 -33.85 40.98 32.75
C THR A 107 -34.54 40.38 31.53
N GLU A 108 -35.29 39.31 31.74
CA GLU A 108 -36.18 38.75 30.72
C GLU A 108 -37.30 39.79 30.47
N GLU A 109 -37.39 40.31 29.23
CA GLU A 109 -38.51 41.15 28.79
C GLU A 109 -39.77 40.31 28.52
#